data_AF-A0A6H1ZTD6-F1
#
_entry.id   AF-A0A6H1ZTD6-F1
#
_cell.length_a   1.000
_cell.length_b   1.000
_cell.length_c   1.000
_cell.angle_alpha   90.00
_cell.angle_beta   90.00
_cell.angle_gamma   90.00
#
_symmetry.space_group_name_H-M   'P 1'
#
loop_
_entity.id
_entity.type
_entity.pdbx_description
1 polymer ?
#
loop_
_entity_poly.entity_id
_entity_poly.type
_entity_poly.pdbx_seq_one_letter_code
_entity_poly.pdbx_strand_id
1 'polypeptide(L)'
;MNKVYVINKSSHDFSSAKKFGKLVYCSEGRMNRFNTNDLIRKFSDVMRNSSENDYILPCSLNVANTIAGAIFASKHRKLNLLLFKPSTGEYVERAHVLR
;
A
#
# COMPACT_ATOMS: atom_id res chain seq x y z
N MET A 1 -1.70 2.49 -16.66
CA MET A 1 -2.28 3.26 -15.53
C MET A 1 -1.73 2.69 -14.24
N ASN A 2 -1.19 3.54 -13.37
CA ASN A 2 -0.59 3.11 -12.11
C ASN A 2 -1.68 2.57 -11.16
N LYS A 3 -1.27 1.72 -10.21
CA LYS A 3 -2.12 1.21 -9.13
C LYS A 3 -1.70 1.85 -7.81
N VAL A 4 -2.69 2.01 -6.93
CA VAL A 4 -2.50 2.43 -5.55
C VAL A 4 -2.96 1.29 -4.65
N TYR A 5 -1.99 0.59 -4.07
CA TYR A 5 -2.22 -0.51 -3.16
C TYR A 5 -2.56 0.04 -1.77
N VAL A 6 -3.86 0.07 -1.46
CA VAL A 6 -4.39 0.46 -0.16
C VAL A 6 -4.28 -0.75 0.76
N ILE A 7 -3.47 -0.64 1.81
CA ILE A 7 -3.16 -1.80 2.66
C ILE A 7 -4.41 -2.37 3.30
N ASN A 8 -5.30 -1.52 3.80
CA ASN A 8 -6.56 -1.95 4.37
C ASN A 8 -7.70 -0.96 4.08
N LYS A 9 -8.81 -1.47 3.54
CA LYS A 9 -10.05 -0.73 3.41
C LYS A 9 -10.75 -0.69 4.77
N SER A 10 -10.73 0.47 5.40
CA SER A 10 -11.47 0.80 6.63
C SER A 10 -12.42 1.97 6.38
N SER A 11 -12.73 2.78 7.40
CA SER A 11 -13.64 3.92 7.31
C SER A 11 -13.04 5.19 6.69
N HIS A 12 -11.79 5.15 6.22
CA HIS A 12 -11.16 6.32 5.60
C HIS A 12 -11.65 6.57 4.17
N ASP A 13 -11.77 7.84 3.79
CA ASP A 13 -11.96 8.22 2.40
C ASP A 13 -10.62 8.22 1.64
N PHE A 14 -10.58 7.47 0.55
CA PHE A 14 -9.42 7.35 -0.35
C PHE A 14 -9.65 8.06 -1.69
N SER A 15 -10.70 8.87 -1.81
CA SER A 15 -11.07 9.59 -3.04
C SER A 15 -9.90 10.38 -3.64
N SER A 16 -9.17 11.14 -2.82
CA SER A 16 -8.01 11.93 -3.26
C SER A 16 -6.81 11.10 -3.71
N ALA A 17 -6.74 9.80 -3.38
CA ALA A 17 -5.70 8.91 -3.87
C ALA A 17 -5.95 8.44 -5.31
N LYS A 18 -7.19 8.55 -5.83
CA LYS A 18 -7.55 8.12 -7.20
C LYS A 18 -6.78 8.88 -8.29
N LYS A 19 -6.30 10.09 -8.00
CA LYS A 19 -5.48 10.88 -8.93
C LYS A 19 -4.10 10.26 -9.20
N PHE A 20 -3.61 9.38 -8.33
CA PHE A 20 -2.33 8.69 -8.49
C PHE A 20 -2.46 7.35 -9.23
N GLY A 21 -3.67 6.80 -9.33
CA GLY A 21 -3.90 5.51 -9.99
C GLY A 21 -5.18 4.80 -9.56
N LYS A 22 -5.36 3.59 -10.08
CA LYS A 22 -6.47 2.70 -9.70
C LYS A 22 -6.26 2.18 -8.29
N LEU A 23 -7.23 2.39 -7.41
CA LEU A 23 -7.19 1.83 -6.05
C LEU A 23 -7.31 0.29 -6.10
N VAL A 24 -6.42 -0.39 -5.40
CA VAL A 24 -6.40 -1.84 -5.21
C VAL A 24 -6.30 -2.12 -3.71
N TYR A 25 -7.34 -2.72 -3.14
CA TYR A 25 -7.37 -3.00 -1.70
C TYR A 25 -6.71 -4.34 -1.41
N CYS A 26 -5.70 -4.34 -0.53
CA CYS A 26 -4.99 -5.56 -0.14
C CYS A 26 -5.76 -6.34 0.94
N SER A 27 -6.53 -5.63 1.77
CA SER A 27 -7.47 -6.21 2.73
C SER A 27 -8.66 -5.29 2.98
N GLU A 28 -9.64 -5.81 3.72
CA GLU A 28 -10.81 -5.06 4.18
C GLU A 28 -11.15 -5.48 5.61
N GLY A 29 -11.49 -4.50 6.45
CA GLY A 29 -11.96 -4.73 7.82
C GLY A 29 -10.86 -5.12 8.83
N ARG A 30 -11.21 -6.04 9.74
CA ARG A 30 -10.33 -6.48 10.83
C ARG A 30 -9.26 -7.43 10.30
N MET A 31 -8.02 -7.21 10.73
CA MET A 31 -6.88 -8.08 10.46
C MET A 31 -6.29 -8.59 11.76
N ASN A 32 -5.84 -9.84 11.79
CA ASN A 32 -5.05 -10.36 12.90
C ASN A 32 -3.58 -9.97 12.72
N ARG A 33 -3.08 -9.08 13.59
CA ARG A 33 -1.70 -8.57 13.54
C ARG A 33 -0.62 -9.66 13.73
N PHE A 34 -0.97 -10.81 14.31
CA PHE A 34 -0.05 -11.91 14.57
C PHE A 34 -0.04 -12.96 13.46
N ASN A 35 -1.02 -12.93 12.56
CA ASN A 35 -1.09 -13.90 11.46
C ASN A 35 -0.36 -13.37 10.22
N THR A 36 0.97 -13.20 10.35
CA THR A 36 1.80 -12.59 9.31
C THR A 36 1.94 -13.46 8.06
N ASN A 37 1.89 -14.79 8.21
CA ASN A 37 1.95 -15.71 7.07
C ASN A 37 0.78 -15.51 6.10
N ASP A 38 -0.43 -15.32 6.62
CA ASP A 38 -1.60 -15.07 5.79
C ASP A 38 -1.56 -13.69 5.14
N LEU A 39 -1.05 -12.67 5.86
CA LEU A 39 -0.81 -11.34 5.29
C LEU A 39 0.18 -11.41 4.12
N ILE A 40 1.29 -12.12 4.28
CA ILE A 40 2.31 -12.29 3.22
C ILE A 40 1.70 -12.95 2.00
N ARG A 41 1.00 -14.08 2.16
CA ARG A 41 0.37 -14.81 1.05
C ARG A 41 -0.65 -13.94 0.31
N LYS A 42 -1.55 -13.30 1.06
CA LYS A 42 -2.60 -12.45 0.50
C LYS A 42 -2.02 -11.26 -0.25
N PHE A 43 -1.10 -10.52 0.36
CA PHE A 43 -0.53 -9.32 -0.25
C PHE A 43 0.35 -9.67 -1.45
N SER A 44 1.10 -10.77 -1.39
CA SER A 44 1.90 -11.25 -2.54
C SER A 44 1.02 -11.59 -3.74
N ASP A 45 -0.14 -12.22 -3.53
CA ASP A 45 -1.07 -12.51 -4.62
C ASP A 45 -1.70 -11.24 -5.21
N VAL A 46 -2.19 -10.32 -4.36
CA VAL A 46 -2.76 -9.03 -4.81
C VAL A 46 -1.71 -8.18 -5.56
N MET A 47 -0.46 -8.20 -5.10
CA MET A 47 0.65 -7.45 -5.69
C MET A 47 1.40 -8.24 -6.79
N ARG A 48 0.93 -9.43 -7.19
CA ARG A 48 1.63 -10.29 -8.16
C ARG A 48 1.94 -9.57 -9.48
N ASN A 49 1.00 -8.74 -9.94
CA ASN A 49 1.10 -7.95 -11.17
C ASN A 49 1.37 -6.46 -10.88
N SER A 50 2.03 -6.13 -9.78
CA SER A 50 2.49 -4.78 -9.49
C SER A 50 3.64 -4.38 -10.41
N SER A 51 3.76 -3.08 -10.65
CA SER A 51 4.84 -2.42 -11.37
C SER A 51 5.66 -1.54 -10.44
N GLU A 52 6.89 -1.23 -10.82
CA GLU A 52 7.81 -0.36 -10.07
C GLU A 52 7.32 1.10 -9.93
N ASN A 53 6.32 1.50 -10.73
CA ASN A 53 5.70 2.83 -10.70
C ASN A 53 4.36 2.85 -9.93
N ASP A 54 3.94 1.71 -9.38
CA ASP A 54 2.76 1.65 -8.51
C ASP A 54 3.09 2.22 -7.13
N TYR A 55 2.04 2.56 -6.38
CA TYR A 55 2.15 3.14 -5.05
C TYR A 55 1.63 2.21 -3.96
N ILE A 56 2.22 2.32 -2.77
CA ILE A 56 1.64 1.83 -1.53
C ILE A 56 1.01 3.00 -0.77
N LEU A 57 -0.24 2.84 -0.35
CA LEU A 57 -0.91 3.74 0.57
C LEU A 57 -0.95 3.06 1.94
N PRO A 58 0.00 3.38 2.84
CA PRO A 58 0.05 2.79 4.17
C PRO A 58 -1.13 3.27 5.02
N CYS A 59 -1.83 2.33 5.66
CA CYS A 59 -2.94 2.62 6.57
C CYS A 59 -3.18 1.47 7.55
N SER A 60 -3.93 1.72 8.62
CA SER A 60 -4.27 0.71 9.64
C SER A 60 -3.07 0.13 10.41
N LEU A 61 -2.70 -1.15 10.19
CA LEU A 61 -1.75 -1.87 11.04
C LEU A 61 -0.30 -1.73 10.53
N ASN A 62 0.62 -1.34 11.42
CA ASN A 62 2.04 -1.23 11.11
C ASN A 62 2.62 -2.54 10.54
N VAL A 63 2.31 -3.69 11.14
CA VAL A 63 2.80 -5.00 10.65
C VAL A 63 2.35 -5.28 9.21
N ALA A 64 1.12 -4.91 8.84
CA ALA A 64 0.61 -5.08 7.48
C ALA A 64 1.32 -4.12 6.51
N ASN A 65 1.51 -2.86 6.90
CA ASN A 65 2.25 -1.87 6.12
C ASN A 65 3.72 -2.30 5.89
N THR A 66 4.38 -2.83 6.92
CA THR A 66 5.76 -3.33 6.83
C THR A 66 5.85 -4.52 5.87
N ILE A 67 4.95 -5.49 5.98
CA ILE A 67 4.93 -6.66 5.08
C ILE A 67 4.70 -6.23 3.63
N ALA A 68 3.72 -5.35 3.38
CA ALA A 68 3.45 -4.86 2.05
C ALA A 68 4.62 -4.07 1.46
N GLY A 69 5.25 -3.20 2.27
CA GLY A 69 6.46 -2.47 1.89
C GLY A 69 7.61 -3.41 1.54
N ALA A 70 7.83 -4.46 2.35
CA ALA A 70 8.88 -5.45 2.10
C ALA A 70 8.65 -6.24 0.81
N ILE A 71 7.43 -6.69 0.54
CA ILE A 71 7.05 -7.39 -0.70
C ILE A 71 7.34 -6.51 -1.93
N PHE A 72 6.87 -5.25 -1.89
CA PHE A 72 7.03 -4.32 -3.00
C PHE A 72 8.50 -3.94 -3.23
N ALA A 73 9.22 -3.62 -2.16
CA ALA A 73 10.65 -3.33 -2.18
C ALA A 73 11.46 -4.49 -2.75
N SER A 74 11.19 -5.72 -2.31
CA SER A 74 11.87 -6.93 -2.80
C SER A 74 11.63 -7.17 -4.28
N LYS A 75 10.45 -6.81 -4.80
CA LYS A 75 10.09 -7.04 -6.21
C LYS A 75 10.67 -5.98 -7.14
N HIS A 76 10.68 -4.73 -6.69
CA HIS A 76 10.94 -3.58 -7.57
C HIS A 76 12.23 -2.83 -7.27
N ARG A 77 12.90 -3.12 -6.16
CA ARG A 77 14.03 -2.31 -5.63
C ARG A 77 13.68 -0.82 -5.51
N LYS A 78 12.39 -0.54 -5.31
CA LYS A 78 11.81 0.78 -5.12
C LYS A 78 10.71 0.70 -4.09
N LEU A 79 10.43 1.83 -3.45
CA LEU A 79 9.29 2.00 -2.57
C LEU A 79 8.65 3.36 -2.83
N ASN A 80 7.46 3.35 -3.40
CA ASN A 80 6.68 4.57 -3.65
C ASN A 80 5.51 4.60 -2.67
N LEU A 81 5.52 5.58 -1.77
CA LEU A 81 4.53 5.75 -0.71
C LEU A 81 3.61 6.93 -1.03
N LEU A 82 2.31 6.77 -0.76
CA LEU A 82 1.34 7.86 -0.73
C LEU A 82 0.95 8.14 0.70
N LEU A 83 1.47 9.23 1.24
CA LEU A 83 1.29 9.62 2.64
C LEU A 83 0.19 10.67 2.75
N PHE A 84 -0.84 10.38 3.54
CA PHE A 84 -1.90 11.35 3.79
C PHE A 84 -1.38 12.51 4.64
N LYS A 85 -1.67 13.74 4.22
CA LYS A 85 -1.34 14.97 4.95
C LYS A 85 -2.63 15.60 5.50
N PRO A 86 -2.93 15.43 6.80
CA PRO A 86 -4.20 15.89 7.39
C PRO A 86 -4.45 17.39 7.22
N SER A 87 -3.39 18.21 7.26
CA SER A 87 -3.52 19.67 7.13
C SER A 87 -4.05 20.12 5.77
N THR A 88 -3.93 19.29 4.72
CA THR A 88 -4.39 19.61 3.37
C THR A 88 -5.50 18.68 2.90
N GLY A 89 -5.78 17.58 3.61
CA GLY A 89 -6.72 16.54 3.16
C GLY A 89 -6.22 15.76 1.93
N GLU A 90 -4.92 15.80 1.65
CA GLU A 90 -4.34 15.32 0.39
C GLU A 90 -3.21 14.33 0.62
N TYR A 91 -3.00 13.44 -0.36
CA TYR A 91 -1.86 12.53 -0.36
C TYR A 91 -0.63 13.19 -0.99
N VAL A 92 0.53 12.92 -0.39
CA VAL A 92 1.84 13.36 -0.84
C VAL A 92 2.68 12.14 -1.19
N GLU A 93 3.30 12.18 -2.36
CA GLU A 93 4.19 11.13 -2.84
C GLU A 93 5.56 11.18 -2.18
N ARG A 94 6.10 9.99 -1.84
CA ARG A 94 7.50 9.77 -1.46
C ARG A 94 8.03 8.53 -2.17
N ALA A 95 8.96 8.72 -3.10
CA ALA A 95 9.59 7.64 -3.83
C ALA A 95 11.04 7.43 -3.36
N HIS A 96 11.43 6.18 -3.16
CA HIS A 96 12.76 5.80 -2.73
C HIS A 96 13.30 4.67 -3.62
N VAL A 97 14.52 4.83 -4.13
CA VAL A 97 15.28 3.76 -4.78
C VAL A 97 16.07 3.02 -3.70
N LEU A 98 15.93 1.70 -3.66
CA LEU A 98 16.57 0.83 -2.69
C LEU A 98 17.75 0.14 -3.36
N ARG A 99 18.95 0.30 -2.79
CA ARG A 99 20.20 -0.28 -3.31
C ARG A 99 20.48 -1.63 -2.68
#